data_AF-A0ABD6D7G9-F1
#
_entry.id   AF-A0ABD6D7G9-F1
#
_cell.length_a   1.000
_cell.length_b   1.000
_cell.length_c   1.000
_cell.angle_alpha   90.00
_cell.angle_beta   90.00
_cell.angle_gamma   90.00
#
_symmetry.space_group_name_H-M   'P 1'
#
loop_
_entity.id
_entity.type
_entity.pdbx_description
1 polymer ?
#
loop_
_entity_poly.entity_id
_entity_poly.type
_entity_poly.pdbx_seq_one_letter_code
_entity_poly.pdbx_strand_id
1 'polypeptide(L)' 'MVDVPNQAGVGIGLIVIGSLLFIPGIGIGSSSLVFVSLVAAALLLTVGTYLFGTSEPGRSV' A
#
# COMPACT_ATOMS: atom_id res chain seq x y z
N MET A 1 6.58 24.83 -7.16
CA MET A 1 7.37 23.60 -7.33
C MET A 1 7.18 22.81 -6.05
N VAL A 2 6.38 21.75 -6.10
CA VAL A 2 6.11 20.92 -4.92
C VAL A 2 7.28 19.96 -4.80
N ASP A 3 8.20 20.23 -3.88
CA ASP A 3 9.26 19.29 -3.50
C ASP A 3 8.61 18.18 -2.66
N VAL A 4 7.93 17.25 -3.34
CA VAL A 4 7.42 16.03 -2.69
C VAL A 4 8.66 15.21 -2.32
N PRO A 5 8.92 14.99 -1.02
CA PRO A 5 10.00 14.09 -0.62
C PRO A 5 9.77 12.76 -1.32
N ASN A 6 10.78 12.20 -1.98
CA ASN A 6 10.67 10.97 -2.79
C ASN A 6 9.84 9.88 -2.09
N GLN A 7 9.98 9.78 -0.77
CA GLN A 7 9.23 8.86 0.09
C GLN A 7 7.70 9.10 0.13
N ALA A 8 7.25 10.36 0.15
CA ALA A 8 5.83 10.71 0.13
C ALA A 8 5.19 10.39 -1.23
N GLY A 9 5.93 10.61 -2.33
CA GLY A 9 5.48 10.22 -3.67
C GLY A 9 5.36 8.71 -3.83
N VAL A 10 6.33 7.95 -3.29
CA VAL A 10 6.29 6.49 -3.26
C VAL A 10 5.13 5.97 -2.41
N GLY A 11 4.89 6.55 -1.23
CA GLY A 11 3.76 6.16 -0.37
C GLY A 11 2.40 6.33 -1.05
N ILE A 12 2.18 7.47 -1.71
CA ILE A 12 0.95 7.72 -2.49
C ILE A 12 0.82 6.71 -3.65
N GLY A 13 1.91 6.42 -4.35
CA GLY A 13 1.93 5.41 -5.42
C GLY A 13 1.53 4.01 -4.93
N LEU A 14 2.04 3.59 -3.78
CA LEU A 14 1.73 2.29 -3.17
C LEU A 14 0.26 2.18 -2.74
N ILE A 15 -0.33 3.27 -2.20
CA ILE A 15 -1.75 3.31 -1.86
C ILE A 15 -2.60 3.12 -3.12
N VAL A 16 -2.30 3.86 -4.19
CA VAL A 16 -3.05 3.76 -5.45
C VAL A 16 -2.95 2.35 -6.05
N ILE A 17 -1.75 1.78 -6.08
CA ILE A 17 -1.52 0.42 -6.60
C ILE A 17 -2.26 -0.62 -5.76
N GLY A 18 -2.19 -0.54 -4.44
CA GLY A 18 -2.90 -1.44 -3.52
C GLY A 18 -4.42 -1.36 -3.70
N SER A 19 -4.98 -0.15 -3.83
CA SER A 19 -6.40 0.04 -4.07
C SER A 19 -6.85 -0.50 -5.44
N LEU A 20 -6.06 -0.33 -6.49
CA LEU A 20 -6.36 -0.87 -7.82
C LEU A 20 -6.30 -2.40 -7.86
N LEU A 21 -5.33 -2.99 -7.17
CA LEU A 21 -5.22 -4.45 -7.01
C LEU A 21 -6.37 -5.06 -6.21
N PHE A 22 -7.08 -4.26 -5.41
CA PHE A 22 -8.25 -4.70 -4.64
C PHE A 22 -9.52 -4.81 -5.51
N ILE A 23 -9.63 -4.04 -6.60
CA ILE A 23 -10.80 -4.02 -7.51
C ILE A 23 -11.15 -5.40 -8.11
N PRO A 24 -10.20 -6.19 -8.66
CA PRO A 24 -10.53 -7.51 -9.19
C PRO A 24 -11.07 -8.49 -8.13
N GLY A 25 -10.86 -8.21 -6.84
CA GLY A 25 -11.42 -9.01 -5.74
C GLY A 25 -12.91 -8.73 -5.45
N ILE A 26 -13.50 -7.67 -6.00
CA ILE A 26 -14.87 -7.24 -5.66
C ILE A 26 -15.95 -7.95 -6.51
N GLY A 27 -15.60 -8.65 -7.59
CA GLY A 27 -16.61 -9.16 -8.54
C GLY A 27 -16.41 -10.54 -9.16
N ILE A 28 -15.27 -11.20 -8.97
CA ILE A 28 -15.01 -12.52 -9.57
C ILE A 28 -14.95 -13.54 -8.43
N GLY A 29 -15.90 -14.48 -8.42
CA GLY A 29 -16.11 -15.46 -7.35
C GLY A 29 -14.81 -15.99 -6.77
N SER A 30 -14.77 -16.03 -5.44
CA SER A 30 -13.60 -16.19 -4.55
C SER A 30 -12.69 -17.35 -4.98
N SER A 31 -11.87 -17.11 -5.99
CA SER A 31 -10.92 -18.07 -6.51
C SER A 31 -9.65 -17.96 -5.68
N SER A 32 -8.95 -19.08 -5.48
CA SER A 32 -7.68 -19.08 -4.72
C SER A 32 -6.70 -18.00 -5.21
N LEU A 33 -6.70 -17.72 -6.52
CA LEU A 33 -5.94 -16.63 -7.15
C LEU A 33 -6.27 -15.23 -6.59
N VAL A 34 -7.55 -14.93 -6.33
CA VAL A 34 -7.99 -13.65 -5.77
C VAL A 34 -7.52 -13.48 -4.33
N PHE A 35 -7.57 -14.56 -3.54
CA PHE A 35 -7.04 -14.53 -2.17
C PHE A 35 -5.53 -14.34 -2.14
N VAL A 36 -4.80 -15.01 -3.03
CA VAL A 36 -3.33 -14.83 -3.15
C VAL A 36 -2.99 -13.38 -3.53
N SER A 37 -3.71 -12.78 -4.47
CA SER A 37 -3.48 -11.37 -4.84
C SER A 37 -3.82 -10.39 -3.71
N LEU A 38 -4.87 -10.67 -2.93
CA LEU A 38 -5.22 -9.87 -1.76
C LEU A 38 -4.15 -9.94 -0.67
N VAL A 39 -3.63 -11.14 -0.38
CA VAL A 39 -2.55 -11.33 0.60
C VAL A 39 -1.28 -10.60 0.14
N ALA A 40 -0.94 -10.70 -1.14
CA ALA A 40 0.21 -9.99 -1.71
C ALA A 40 0.04 -8.47 -1.63
N ALA A 41 -1.15 -7.95 -1.98
CA ALA A 41 -1.45 -6.52 -1.90
C ALA A 41 -1.40 -6.01 -0.44
N ALA A 42 -1.92 -6.78 0.51
CA ALA A 42 -1.87 -6.46 1.92
C ALA A 42 -0.43 -6.40 2.44
N LEU A 43 0.41 -7.40 2.11
CA LEU A 43 1.83 -7.38 2.47
C LEU A 43 2.58 -6.20 1.85
N LEU A 44 2.33 -5.92 0.58
CA LEU A 44 2.97 -4.81 -0.13
C LEU A 44 2.59 -3.47 0.50
N LEU A 45 1.33 -3.31 0.90
CA LEU A 45 0.86 -2.14 1.64
C LEU A 45 1.49 -2.06 3.03
N THR A 46 1.52 -3.15 3.80
CA THR A 46 2.13 -3.19 5.15
C THR A 46 3.62 -2.89 5.12
N VAL A 47 4.37 -3.47 4.18
CA VAL A 47 5.80 -3.19 4.02
C VAL A 47 6.00 -1.76 3.53
N GLY A 48 5.17 -1.30 2.60
CA GLY A 48 5.15 0.08 2.13
C GLY A 48 4.97 1.09 3.27
N THR A 49 3.98 0.86 4.14
CA THR A 49 3.75 1.74 5.29
C THR A 49 4.81 1.56 6.38
N TYR A 50 5.43 0.40 6.53
CA TYR A 50 6.55 0.24 7.47
C TYR A 50 7.81 0.98 7.01
N LEU A 51 8.14 0.92 5.72
CA LEU A 51 9.36 1.53 5.16
C LEU A 51 9.22 3.02 4.90
N PHE A 52 8.01 3.49 4.57
CA PHE A 52 7.74 4.88 4.19
C PHE A 52 6.82 5.61 5.18
N GLY A 53 6.20 4.92 6.14
CA GLY A 53 5.30 5.50 7.14
C GLY A 53 6.04 5.95 8.39
N THR A 54 6.27 7.26 8.46
CA THR A 54 6.23 8.13 9.65
C THR A 54 6.70 7.56 10.99
N SER A 55 7.91 6.99 11.05
CA SER A 55 8.71 7.19 12.27
C SER A 55 9.38 8.55 12.13
N GLU A 56 8.62 9.63 12.35
CA GLU A 56 9.24 10.92 12.60
C GLU A 56 9.99 10.78 13.93
N PRO A 57 11.33 10.91 13.97
CA PRO A 57 12.06 10.80 15.22
C PRO A 57 11.66 12.00 16.10
N GLY A 58 10.75 11.80 17.05
CA GLY A 58 10.31 12.88 17.94
C GLY A 58 8.86 12.84 18.43
N ARG A 59 7.99 11.96 17.92
CA ARG A 59 6.68 11.79 18.57
C ARG A 59 6.82 10.92 19.81
N SER A 60 7.06 11.58 20.94
CA SER A 60 6.88 11.03 22.28
C SER A 60 5.43 10.55 22.42
N VAL A 61 5.24 9.25 22.52
CA VAL A 61 4.09 8.64 23.20
C VAL A 61 4.63 7.78 24.32
#